data_AF-A0AAW5ANU6-F1
#
_entry.id   AF-A0AAW5ANU6-F1
#
_cell.length_a   1.000
_cell.length_b   1.000
_cell.length_c   1.000
_cell.angle_alpha   90.00
_cell.angle_beta   90.00
_cell.angle_gamma   90.00
#
_symmetry.space_group_name_H-M   'P 1'
#
loop_
_entity.id
_entity.type
_entity.pdbx_description
1 polymer ?
#
loop_
_entity_poly.entity_id
_entity_poly.type
_entity_poly.pdbx_seq_one_letter_code
_entity_poly.pdbx_strand_id
1 'polypeptide(L)'
;MSLNELRNKAYRNAVTHGFHDKELSNEHCLCLIISELMEAVEADRKGKHADRESFKSSYEDEEPHDDVNFKYCFEKYIKDTIPDELSDAVIRLLDLAGLRNISIDDFPKEAIYGASESCVGETFTESIYAISTLPIRYFYEYNYSFESQIGHMLLSIFGLAKHMNIDLIWHVEQKMRYNELRPKLNEKKY
;
A
#
# COMPACT_ATOMS: atom_id res chain seq x y z
N MET A 1 -9.84 3.18 -11.62
CA MET A 1 -8.50 2.82 -12.13
C MET A 1 -8.30 1.34 -11.89
N SER A 2 -7.76 0.59 -12.85
CA SER A 2 -7.43 -0.84 -12.68
C SER A 2 -6.15 -1.02 -11.84
N LEU A 3 -5.92 -2.22 -11.31
CA LEU A 3 -4.68 -2.50 -10.57
C LEU A 3 -3.43 -2.39 -11.47
N ASN A 4 -3.54 -2.69 -12.76
CA ASN A 4 -2.44 -2.53 -13.71
C ASN A 4 -2.13 -1.05 -14.03
N GLU A 5 -3.15 -0.18 -14.05
CA GLU A 5 -2.93 1.27 -14.17
C GLU A 5 -2.20 1.82 -12.93
N LEU A 6 -2.62 1.40 -11.74
CA LEU A 6 -1.95 1.69 -10.47
C LEU A 6 -0.50 1.17 -10.46
N ARG A 7 -0.27 -0.08 -10.89
CA ARG A 7 1.07 -0.68 -11.06
C ARG A 7 1.98 0.17 -11.93
N ASN A 8 1.50 0.55 -13.12
CA ASN A 8 2.28 1.36 -14.06
C ASN A 8 2.61 2.73 -13.47
N LYS A 9 1.65 3.35 -12.77
CA LYS A 9 1.84 4.65 -12.11
C LYS A 9 2.86 4.54 -10.97
N ALA A 10 2.76 3.50 -10.13
CA ALA A 10 3.67 3.27 -9.00
C ALA A 10 5.11 3.10 -9.48
N TYR A 11 5.31 2.19 -10.44
CA TYR A 11 6.63 1.91 -11.02
C TYR A 11 7.24 3.14 -11.69
N ARG A 12 6.46 3.85 -12.52
CA ARG A 12 6.94 5.09 -13.16
C ARG A 12 7.31 6.14 -12.12
N ASN A 13 6.53 6.29 -11.05
CA ASN A 13 6.85 7.23 -9.99
C ASN A 13 8.17 6.85 -9.29
N ALA A 14 8.35 5.56 -8.98
CA ALA A 14 9.58 5.06 -8.37
C ALA A 14 10.82 5.29 -9.25
N VAL A 15 10.71 5.06 -10.56
CA VAL A 15 11.76 5.37 -11.55
C VAL A 15 12.09 6.87 -11.55
N THR A 16 11.07 7.74 -11.64
CA THR A 16 11.27 9.20 -11.64
C THR A 16 12.01 9.68 -10.38
N HIS A 17 11.73 9.05 -9.24
CA HIS A 17 12.35 9.38 -7.96
C HIS A 17 13.66 8.63 -7.70
N GLY A 18 14.18 7.87 -8.67
CA GLY A 18 15.49 7.22 -8.62
C GLY A 18 15.57 5.95 -7.78
N PHE A 19 14.43 5.36 -7.38
CA PHE A 19 14.40 4.13 -6.57
C PHE A 19 14.93 2.91 -7.34
N HIS A 20 14.94 2.97 -8.68
CA HIS A 20 15.44 1.92 -9.56
C HIS A 20 16.76 2.29 -10.27
N ASP A 21 17.51 3.26 -9.74
CA ASP A 21 18.84 3.63 -10.25
C ASP A 21 19.86 2.48 -10.09
N LYS A 22 19.54 1.47 -9.26
CA LYS A 22 20.32 0.24 -9.04
C LYS A 22 19.40 -0.97 -9.13
N GLU A 23 19.96 -2.10 -9.54
CA GLU A 23 19.23 -3.37 -9.49
C GLU A 23 19.06 -3.83 -8.04
N LEU A 24 17.81 -4.05 -7.63
CA LEU A 24 17.42 -4.52 -6.31
C LEU A 24 16.84 -5.93 -6.42
N SER A 25 17.19 -6.81 -5.48
CA SER A 25 16.66 -8.17 -5.43
C SER A 25 15.20 -8.21 -4.97
N ASN A 26 14.51 -9.33 -5.22
CA ASN A 26 13.14 -9.51 -4.73
C ASN A 26 13.05 -9.44 -3.21
N GLU A 27 14.01 -10.03 -2.51
CA GLU A 27 14.10 -10.06 -1.05
C GLU A 27 14.29 -8.64 -0.48
N HIS A 28 15.08 -7.80 -1.16
CA HIS A 28 15.22 -6.40 -0.78
C HIS A 28 13.87 -5.68 -0.86
N CYS A 29 13.17 -5.78 -2.01
CA CYS A 29 11.87 -5.13 -2.19
C CYS A 29 10.81 -5.68 -1.23
N LEU A 30 10.78 -7.00 -1.00
CA LEU A 30 9.90 -7.63 -0.01
C LEU A 30 10.19 -7.14 1.41
N CYS A 31 11.46 -6.93 1.78
CA CYS A 31 11.82 -6.35 3.07
C CYS A 31 11.25 -4.93 3.23
N LEU A 32 11.24 -4.11 2.18
CA LEU A 32 10.63 -2.78 2.22
C LEU A 32 9.11 -2.86 2.35
N ILE A 33 8.46 -3.78 1.62
CA ILE A 33 7.01 -4.02 1.77
C ILE A 33 6.67 -4.40 3.22
N ILE A 34 7.46 -5.30 3.81
CA ILE A 34 7.29 -5.72 5.20
C ILE A 34 7.54 -4.56 6.16
N SER A 35 8.51 -3.67 5.89
CA SER A 35 8.70 -2.50 6.76
C SER A 35 7.50 -1.56 6.75
N GLU A 36 6.87 -1.31 5.59
CA GLU A 36 5.63 -0.50 5.55
C GLU A 36 4.49 -1.18 6.34
N LEU A 37 4.38 -2.52 6.26
CA LEU A 37 3.43 -3.28 7.09
C LEU A 37 3.71 -3.13 8.59
N MET A 38 4.98 -3.01 8.99
CA MET A 38 5.35 -2.74 10.39
C MET A 38 5.07 -1.29 10.79
N GLU A 39 5.20 -0.33 9.87
CA GLU A 39 4.75 1.05 10.11
C GLU A 39 3.23 1.09 10.36
N ALA A 40 2.44 0.26 9.66
CA ALA A 40 1.02 0.09 9.94
C ALA A 40 0.74 -0.44 11.37
N VAL A 41 1.55 -1.39 11.85
CA VAL A 41 1.49 -1.87 13.24
C VAL A 41 1.84 -0.76 14.23
N GLU A 42 2.84 0.07 13.93
CA GLU A 42 3.18 1.22 14.77
C GLU A 42 2.08 2.29 14.79
N ALA A 43 1.36 2.48 13.68
CA ALA A 43 0.18 3.34 13.62
C ALA A 43 -0.97 2.79 14.48
N ASP A 44 -1.25 1.48 14.39
CA ASP A 44 -2.26 0.80 15.22
C ASP A 44 -1.94 0.89 16.71
N ARG A 45 -0.70 0.63 17.11
CA ARG A 45 -0.22 0.79 18.50
C ARG A 45 -0.41 2.20 19.05
N LYS A 46 -0.39 3.21 18.19
CA LYS A 46 -0.59 4.63 18.54
C LYS A 46 -2.04 5.08 18.40
N GLY A 47 -2.95 4.21 17.94
CA GLY A 47 -4.34 4.55 17.65
C GLY A 47 -4.50 5.58 16.53
N LYS A 48 -3.59 5.59 15.55
CA LYS A 48 -3.59 6.56 14.45
C LYS A 48 -4.51 6.10 13.31
N HIS A 49 -5.67 6.73 13.22
CA HIS A 49 -6.64 6.54 12.14
C HIS A 49 -6.70 7.78 11.25
N ALA A 50 -7.00 7.57 9.97
CA ALA A 50 -7.18 8.67 9.02
C ALA A 50 -8.52 9.39 9.26
N ASP A 51 -8.51 10.72 9.17
CA ASP A 51 -9.70 11.55 9.23
C ASP A 51 -10.09 12.04 7.83
N ARG A 52 -10.78 11.17 7.09
CA ARG A 52 -11.19 11.45 5.71
C ARG A 52 -12.19 12.60 5.61
N GLU A 53 -13.08 12.77 6.59
CA GLU A 53 -14.06 13.85 6.59
C GLU A 53 -13.39 15.21 6.79
N SER A 54 -12.43 15.30 7.71
CA SER A 54 -11.64 16.53 7.87
C SER A 54 -10.74 16.81 6.67
N PHE A 55 -10.14 15.77 6.06
CA PHE A 55 -9.40 15.93 4.80
C PHE A 55 -10.30 16.48 3.69
N LYS A 56 -11.48 15.89 3.50
CA LYS A 56 -12.45 16.31 2.50
C LYS A 56 -12.88 17.76 2.71
N SER A 57 -13.35 18.10 3.90
CA SER A 57 -13.80 19.47 4.20
C SER A 57 -12.70 20.52 4.15
N SER A 58 -11.45 20.18 4.50
CA SER A 58 -10.32 21.14 4.49
C SER A 58 -9.63 21.27 3.13
N TYR A 59 -9.88 20.34 2.19
CA TYR A 59 -9.16 20.30 0.92
C TYR A 59 -10.00 19.94 -0.29
N GLU A 60 -10.82 18.89 -0.27
CA GLU A 60 -11.61 18.49 -1.45
C GLU A 60 -12.81 19.41 -1.69
N ASP A 61 -13.41 19.97 -0.63
CA ASP A 61 -14.57 20.85 -0.71
C ASP A 61 -14.19 22.36 -0.65
N GLU A 62 -12.90 22.66 -0.43
CA GLU A 62 -12.37 24.02 -0.30
C GLU A 62 -11.30 24.33 -1.35
N GLU A 63 -11.39 25.53 -1.94
CA GLU A 63 -10.37 26.07 -2.85
C GLU A 63 -9.31 26.88 -2.06
N PRO A 64 -8.04 26.91 -2.50
CA PRO A 64 -7.53 26.33 -3.74
C PRO A 64 -7.04 24.88 -3.60
N HIS A 65 -7.30 24.07 -4.63
CA HIS A 65 -6.81 22.67 -4.73
C HIS A 65 -5.32 22.54 -5.12
N ASP A 66 -4.44 23.38 -4.60
CA ASP A 66 -3.01 23.36 -4.91
C ASP A 66 -2.22 22.29 -4.15
N ASP A 67 -0.96 22.07 -4.56
CA ASP A 67 -0.08 21.06 -3.99
C ASP A 67 0.33 21.36 -2.54
N VAL A 68 0.38 22.64 -2.16
CA VAL A 68 0.76 23.05 -0.80
C VAL A 68 -0.35 22.70 0.18
N ASN A 69 -1.58 23.05 -0.13
CA ASN A 69 -2.77 22.73 0.66
C ASN A 69 -3.03 21.22 0.70
N PHE A 70 -2.89 20.54 -0.44
CA PHE A 70 -3.00 19.09 -0.48
C PHE A 70 -1.99 18.43 0.46
N LYS A 71 -0.70 18.80 0.35
CA LYS A 71 0.35 18.23 1.18
C LYS A 71 0.10 18.49 2.66
N TYR A 72 -0.28 19.70 3.03
CA TYR A 72 -0.61 20.05 4.41
C TYR A 72 -1.79 19.22 4.94
N CYS A 73 -2.88 19.11 4.19
CA CYS A 73 -4.05 18.34 4.62
C CYS A 73 -3.75 16.83 4.69
N PHE A 74 -2.97 16.31 3.74
CA PHE A 74 -2.51 14.92 3.77
C PHE A 74 -1.68 14.65 5.02
N GLU A 75 -0.68 15.49 5.30
CA GLU A 75 0.19 15.39 6.48
C GLU A 75 -0.58 15.49 7.80
N LYS A 76 -1.66 16.29 7.82
CA LYS A 76 -2.47 16.51 9.01
C LYS A 76 -3.48 15.40 9.30
N TYR A 77 -4.15 14.90 8.26
CA TYR A 77 -5.32 14.03 8.44
C TYR A 77 -5.11 12.58 8.01
N ILE A 78 -4.12 12.30 7.16
CA ILE A 78 -3.94 10.99 6.53
C ILE A 78 -2.58 10.37 6.89
N LYS A 79 -1.51 11.16 6.93
CA LYS A 79 -0.15 10.66 7.06
C LYS A 79 0.12 9.92 8.38
N ASP A 80 0.94 8.88 8.31
CA ASP A 80 1.35 8.03 9.43
C ASP A 80 0.17 7.30 10.11
N THR A 81 -0.94 7.08 9.40
CA THR A 81 -2.12 6.36 9.90
C THR A 81 -2.20 4.97 9.31
N ILE A 82 -2.98 4.06 9.92
CA ILE A 82 -3.12 2.68 9.42
C ILE A 82 -3.44 2.63 7.90
N PRO A 83 -4.43 3.39 7.37
CA PRO A 83 -4.70 3.37 5.94
C PRO A 83 -3.56 3.90 5.07
N ASP A 84 -2.77 4.86 5.56
CA ASP A 84 -1.61 5.40 4.83
C ASP A 84 -0.50 4.35 4.70
N GLU A 85 -0.18 3.66 5.80
CA GLU A 85 0.89 2.65 5.81
C GLU A 85 0.50 1.38 5.03
N LEU A 86 -0.78 0.97 5.09
CA LEU A 86 -1.29 -0.07 4.20
C LEU A 86 -1.22 0.36 2.72
N SER A 87 -1.42 1.65 2.43
CA SER A 87 -1.28 2.19 1.08
C SER A 87 0.17 2.18 0.60
N ASP A 88 1.13 2.50 1.47
CA ASP A 88 2.55 2.39 1.14
C ASP A 88 2.95 0.93 0.84
N ALA A 89 2.49 -0.04 1.64
CA ALA A 89 2.71 -1.47 1.36
C ALA A 89 2.14 -1.87 -0.01
N VAL A 90 0.93 -1.43 -0.35
CA VAL A 90 0.32 -1.66 -1.68
C VAL A 90 1.14 -1.01 -2.78
N ILE A 91 1.54 0.24 -2.64
CA ILE A 91 2.33 0.96 -3.65
C ILE A 91 3.68 0.26 -3.87
N ARG A 92 4.34 -0.24 -2.82
CA ARG A 92 5.58 -1.03 -2.94
C ARG A 92 5.37 -2.36 -3.66
N LEU A 93 4.27 -3.06 -3.41
CA LEU A 93 3.90 -4.28 -4.14
C LEU A 93 3.62 -4.00 -5.63
N LEU A 94 2.88 -2.93 -5.91
CA LEU A 94 2.58 -2.46 -7.26
C LEU A 94 3.85 -2.03 -8.02
N ASP A 95 4.76 -1.32 -7.36
CA ASP A 95 6.06 -0.96 -7.90
C ASP A 95 6.89 -2.20 -8.24
N LEU A 96 6.98 -3.16 -7.33
CA LEU A 96 7.69 -4.42 -7.53
C LEU A 96 7.10 -5.24 -8.69
N ALA A 97 5.77 -5.29 -8.81
CA ALA A 97 5.11 -5.92 -9.95
C ALA A 97 5.46 -5.20 -11.27
N GLY A 98 5.49 -3.87 -11.29
CA GLY A 98 5.90 -3.11 -12.47
C GLY A 98 7.36 -3.33 -12.84
N LEU A 99 8.26 -3.33 -11.86
CA LEU A 99 9.68 -3.60 -12.01
C LEU A 99 9.96 -4.99 -12.60
N ARG A 100 9.13 -5.98 -12.27
CA ARG A 100 9.22 -7.36 -12.78
C ARG A 100 8.33 -7.64 -13.99
N ASN A 101 7.63 -6.62 -14.50
CA ASN A 101 6.67 -6.75 -15.60
C ASN A 101 5.60 -7.84 -15.35
N ILE A 102 5.11 -7.90 -14.11
CA ILE A 102 4.07 -8.84 -13.65
C ILE A 102 2.69 -8.18 -13.84
N SER A 103 1.76 -8.88 -14.47
CA SER A 103 0.37 -8.47 -14.56
C SER A 103 -0.33 -8.71 -13.23
N ILE A 104 -1.23 -7.82 -12.84
CA ILE A 104 -2.04 -8.00 -11.64
C ILE A 104 -3.47 -8.23 -12.09
N ASP A 105 -4.02 -9.37 -11.72
CA ASP A 105 -5.44 -9.65 -11.93
C ASP A 105 -6.28 -8.74 -11.03
N ASP A 106 -7.34 -8.16 -11.58
CA ASP A 106 -8.30 -7.41 -10.78
C ASP A 106 -9.00 -8.36 -9.79
N PHE A 107 -9.21 -7.90 -8.55
CA PHE A 107 -9.86 -8.70 -7.53
C PHE A 107 -11.39 -8.55 -7.62
N PRO A 108 -12.15 -9.61 -7.93
CA PRO A 108 -13.60 -9.55 -7.86
C PRO A 108 -14.04 -9.34 -6.41
N LYS A 109 -15.24 -8.77 -6.21
CA LYS A 109 -15.75 -8.44 -4.87
C LYS A 109 -15.78 -9.66 -3.95
N GLU A 110 -16.08 -10.81 -4.51
CA GLU A 110 -16.15 -12.11 -3.83
C GLU A 110 -14.77 -12.54 -3.30
N ALA A 111 -13.69 -12.28 -4.06
CA ALA A 111 -12.34 -12.57 -3.61
C ALA A 111 -11.93 -11.67 -2.45
N ILE A 112 -12.21 -10.37 -2.53
CA ILE A 112 -11.95 -9.41 -1.44
C ILE A 112 -12.77 -9.78 -0.20
N TYR A 113 -14.03 -10.16 -0.39
CA TYR A 113 -14.89 -10.62 0.71
C TYR A 113 -14.31 -11.87 1.37
N GLY A 114 -13.95 -12.90 0.59
CA GLY A 114 -13.34 -14.12 1.13
C GLY A 114 -12.02 -13.85 1.87
N ALA A 115 -11.20 -12.92 1.36
CA ALA A 115 -9.99 -12.48 2.06
C ALA A 115 -10.31 -11.77 3.38
N SER A 116 -11.35 -10.93 3.43
CA SER A 116 -11.78 -10.25 4.66
C SER A 116 -12.32 -11.19 5.74
N GLU A 117 -12.93 -12.30 5.34
CA GLU A 117 -13.41 -13.33 6.28
C GLU A 117 -12.24 -14.05 6.97
N SER A 118 -11.07 -14.10 6.33
CA SER A 118 -9.87 -14.70 6.93
C SER A 118 -9.34 -13.88 8.11
N CYS A 119 -9.71 -12.61 8.22
CA CYS A 119 -9.35 -11.74 9.36
C CYS A 119 -10.32 -11.87 10.54
N VAL A 120 -11.45 -12.58 10.40
CA VAL A 120 -12.46 -12.67 11.46
C VAL A 120 -11.89 -13.46 12.65
N GLY A 121 -11.82 -12.79 13.81
CA GLY A 121 -11.28 -13.37 15.04
C GLY A 121 -9.77 -13.22 15.20
N GLU A 122 -9.09 -12.62 14.22
CA GLU A 122 -7.69 -12.20 14.34
C GLU A 122 -7.58 -10.78 14.91
N THR A 123 -6.49 -10.52 15.63
CA THR A 123 -6.04 -9.16 15.94
C THR A 123 -5.37 -8.53 14.72
N PHE A 124 -5.29 -7.19 14.68
CA PHE A 124 -4.62 -6.48 13.59
C PHE A 124 -3.19 -6.98 13.36
N THR A 125 -2.43 -7.19 14.44
CA THR A 125 -1.05 -7.70 14.38
C THR A 125 -0.95 -9.14 13.85
N GLU A 126 -1.94 -9.99 14.14
CA GLU A 126 -1.98 -11.36 13.61
C GLU A 126 -2.22 -11.34 12.10
N SER A 127 -3.15 -10.53 11.62
CA SER A 127 -3.39 -10.38 10.18
C SER A 127 -2.17 -9.79 9.45
N ILE A 128 -1.51 -8.77 10.02
CA ILE A 128 -0.28 -8.22 9.43
C ILE A 128 0.84 -9.27 9.40
N TYR A 129 1.01 -10.02 10.49
CA TYR A 129 1.98 -11.12 10.54
C TYR A 129 1.68 -12.16 9.45
N ALA A 130 0.42 -12.60 9.33
CA ALA A 130 -0.02 -13.55 8.31
C ALA A 130 0.34 -13.05 6.90
N ILE A 131 0.01 -11.79 6.57
CA ILE A 131 0.36 -11.16 5.28
C ILE A 131 1.87 -11.15 5.05
N SER A 132 2.66 -10.76 6.05
CA SER A 132 4.13 -10.66 5.94
C SER A 132 4.79 -12.02 5.66
N THR A 133 4.16 -13.12 6.07
CA THR A 133 4.67 -14.47 5.87
C THR A 133 4.24 -15.10 4.54
N LEU A 134 3.30 -14.50 3.80
CA LEU A 134 2.79 -15.07 2.55
C LEU A 134 3.90 -15.41 1.54
N PRO A 135 4.90 -14.55 1.26
CA PRO A 135 5.95 -14.88 0.29
C PRO A 135 6.67 -16.18 0.62
N ILE A 136 7.05 -16.38 1.89
CA ILE A 136 7.82 -17.55 2.31
C ILE A 136 6.95 -18.80 2.32
N ARG A 137 5.72 -18.71 2.86
CA ARG A 137 4.79 -19.84 2.94
C ARG A 137 4.40 -20.30 1.54
N TYR A 138 4.11 -19.37 0.64
CA TYR A 138 3.63 -19.70 -0.69
C TYR A 138 4.73 -20.26 -1.58
N PHE A 139 5.95 -19.80 -1.39
CA PHE A 139 7.11 -20.39 -2.05
C PHE A 139 7.38 -21.82 -1.57
N TYR A 140 7.51 -22.05 -0.25
CA TYR A 140 7.96 -23.35 0.27
C TYR A 140 6.86 -24.39 0.47
N GLU A 141 5.65 -23.98 0.86
CA GLU A 141 4.55 -24.91 1.17
C GLU A 141 3.73 -25.26 -0.07
N TYR A 142 3.56 -24.31 -0.99
CA TYR A 142 2.63 -24.43 -2.11
C TYR A 142 3.29 -24.35 -3.50
N ASN A 143 4.60 -24.02 -3.56
CA ASN A 143 5.35 -23.84 -4.82
C ASN A 143 4.68 -22.85 -5.78
N TYR A 144 4.11 -21.76 -5.24
CA TYR A 144 3.46 -20.71 -6.02
C TYR A 144 4.50 -19.82 -6.71
N SER A 145 4.15 -19.35 -7.91
CA SER A 145 4.98 -18.39 -8.65
C SER A 145 5.11 -17.08 -7.87
N PHE A 146 6.17 -16.32 -8.16
CA PHE A 146 6.37 -15.01 -7.53
C PHE A 146 5.22 -14.04 -7.84
N GLU A 147 4.66 -14.11 -9.04
CA GLU A 147 3.44 -13.38 -9.43
C GLU A 147 2.26 -13.71 -8.52
N SER A 148 2.00 -15.00 -8.27
CA SER A 148 0.94 -15.41 -7.35
C SER A 148 1.22 -14.94 -5.92
N GLN A 149 2.48 -14.98 -5.45
CA GLN A 149 2.84 -14.47 -4.13
C GLN A 149 2.48 -12.99 -3.98
N ILE A 150 2.85 -12.15 -4.95
CA ILE A 150 2.53 -10.71 -4.96
C ILE A 150 1.01 -10.48 -5.01
N GLY A 151 0.30 -11.21 -5.89
CA GLY A 151 -1.15 -11.12 -6.01
C GLY A 151 -1.87 -11.46 -4.70
N HIS A 152 -1.41 -12.49 -4.00
CA HIS A 152 -1.99 -12.87 -2.71
C HIS A 152 -1.68 -11.90 -1.59
N MET A 153 -0.48 -11.31 -1.54
CA MET A 153 -0.20 -10.22 -0.58
C MET A 153 -1.13 -9.03 -0.80
N LEU A 154 -1.29 -8.59 -2.05
CA LEU A 154 -2.21 -7.51 -2.41
C LEU A 154 -3.63 -7.85 -1.98
N LEU A 155 -4.13 -9.03 -2.37
CA LEU A 155 -5.48 -9.48 -2.03
C LEU A 155 -5.72 -9.51 -0.51
N SER A 156 -4.75 -9.99 0.27
CA SER A 156 -4.86 -10.03 1.73
C SER A 156 -4.84 -8.64 2.36
N ILE A 157 -4.06 -7.67 1.85
CA ILE A 157 -4.12 -6.28 2.32
C ILE A 157 -5.48 -5.65 2.00
N PHE A 158 -6.02 -5.88 0.79
CA PHE A 158 -7.38 -5.44 0.44
C PHE A 158 -8.46 -6.09 1.31
N GLY A 159 -8.30 -7.38 1.62
CA GLY A 159 -9.17 -8.12 2.55
C GLY A 159 -9.14 -7.53 3.96
N LEU A 160 -7.95 -7.24 4.49
CA LEU A 160 -7.78 -6.60 5.79
C LEU A 160 -8.41 -5.20 5.82
N ALA A 161 -8.16 -4.37 4.81
CA ALA A 161 -8.78 -3.06 4.73
C ALA A 161 -10.31 -3.15 4.65
N LYS A 162 -10.85 -4.13 3.90
CA LYS A 162 -12.28 -4.40 3.84
C LYS A 162 -12.84 -4.79 5.22
N HIS A 163 -12.15 -5.67 5.94
CA HIS A 163 -12.52 -6.08 7.31
C HIS A 163 -12.56 -4.88 8.27
N MET A 164 -11.63 -3.94 8.12
CA MET A 164 -11.53 -2.71 8.91
C MET A 164 -12.44 -1.57 8.41
N ASN A 165 -13.25 -1.81 7.37
CA ASN A 165 -14.08 -0.79 6.72
C ASN A 165 -13.29 0.45 6.21
N ILE A 166 -12.09 0.22 5.66
CA ILE A 166 -11.21 1.23 5.08
C ILE A 166 -11.40 1.26 3.56
N ASP A 167 -11.58 2.45 3.00
CA ASP A 167 -11.57 2.69 1.54
C ASP A 167 -10.12 2.75 1.02
N LEU A 168 -9.48 1.59 0.92
CA LEU A 168 -8.05 1.51 0.63
C LEU A 168 -7.68 2.06 -0.75
N ILE A 169 -8.54 1.91 -1.76
CA ILE A 169 -8.26 2.46 -3.10
C ILE A 169 -8.15 3.99 -3.03
N TRP A 170 -9.07 4.66 -2.32
CA TRP A 170 -8.99 6.10 -2.14
C TRP A 170 -7.69 6.52 -1.42
N HIS A 171 -7.29 5.79 -0.36
CA HIS A 171 -6.03 6.08 0.34
C HIS A 171 -4.80 5.87 -0.54
N VAL A 172 -4.77 4.81 -1.35
CA VAL A 172 -3.69 4.56 -2.33
C VAL A 172 -3.60 5.71 -3.33
N GLU A 173 -4.73 6.19 -3.85
CA GLU A 173 -4.76 7.33 -4.78
C GLU A 173 -4.19 8.61 -4.14
N GLN A 174 -4.57 8.91 -2.90
CA GLN A 174 -4.03 10.06 -2.17
C GLN A 174 -2.53 9.90 -1.88
N LYS A 175 -2.10 8.71 -1.43
CA LYS A 175 -0.68 8.47 -1.14
C LYS A 175 0.18 8.49 -2.41
N MET A 176 -0.33 8.01 -3.54
CA MET A 176 0.35 8.17 -4.83
C MET A 176 0.53 9.63 -5.21
N ARG A 177 -0.52 10.46 -5.07
CA ARG A 177 -0.40 11.90 -5.32
C ARG A 177 0.61 12.56 -4.38
N TYR A 178 0.59 12.21 -3.10
CA TYR A 178 1.57 12.71 -2.13
C TYR A 178 3.00 12.31 -2.51
N ASN A 179 3.20 11.07 -2.94
CA ASN A 179 4.51 10.55 -3.37
C ASN A 179 5.01 11.16 -4.70
N GLU A 180 4.15 11.72 -5.55
CA GLU A 180 4.54 12.48 -6.76
C GLU A 180 5.15 13.85 -6.41
N LEU A 181 4.82 14.41 -5.25
CA LEU A 181 5.27 15.72 -4.78
C LEU A 181 6.56 15.67 -3.95
N ARG A 182 7.13 14.47 -3.76
CA ARG A 182 8.30 14.28 -2.89
C ARG A 182 9.60 14.51 -3.64
N PRO A 183 10.70 14.87 -2.94
CA PRO A 183 12.01 14.95 -3.57
C PRO A 183 12.52 13.56 -3.98
N LYS A 184 13.56 13.54 -4.83
CA LYS A 184 14.26 12.32 -5.23
C LYS A 184 14.61 11.45 -4.00
N LEU A 185 14.36 10.14 -4.11
CA LEU A 185 14.52 9.14 -3.04
C LEU A 185 13.83 9.46 -1.73
N ASN A 186 12.95 10.47 -1.68
CA ASN A 186 12.25 10.84 -0.46
C ASN A 186 13.18 11.17 0.72
N GLU A 187 14.41 11.64 0.42
CA GLU A 187 15.51 11.83 1.40
C GLU A 187 15.98 10.53 2.10
N LYS A 188 15.56 9.37 1.59
CA LYS A 188 16.01 8.04 2.03
C LYS A 188 17.17 7.53 1.17
N LYS A 189 17.85 6.48 1.64
CA LYS A 189 18.96 5.83 0.93
C LYS A 189 18.48 4.96 -0.24
N TYR A 190 17.28 4.40 -0.07
CA TYR A 190 16.53 3.50 -0.96
C TYR A 190 15.06 3.55 -0.53
#